data_AF-A0A9P3UXX2-F1
#
_entry.id   AF-A0A9P3UXX2-F1
#
_cell.length_a   1.000
_cell.length_b   1.000
_cell.length_c   1.000
_cell.angle_alpha   90.00
_cell.angle_beta   90.00
_cell.angle_gamma   90.00
#
_symmetry.space_group_name_H-M   'P 1'
#
loop_
_entity.id
_entity.type
_entity.pdbx_description
1 polymer ?
#
loop_
_entity_poly.entity_id
_entity_poly.type
_entity_poly.pdbx_seq_one_letter_code
_entity_poly.pdbx_strand_id
1 'polypeptide(L)'
;MIAATPPSYPRLRATSHRAVRAHEGRHSDENLHIPPHFTAPKPAPPAEPRYLPEPPTGDRRQAEYFLALLTANLRRIDHRIEKCRAGITFAQAAGDIDNVLGFRDLFRVELRERQTVEALIAKLRRRFSLPGGDQVR
;
A
#
# COMPACT_ATOMS: atom_id res chain seq x y z
N MET A 1 18.10 34.91 32.76
CA MET A 1 16.93 34.34 32.06
C MET A 1 17.21 34.42 30.57
N ILE A 2 17.46 33.30 29.90
CA ILE A 2 17.79 33.26 28.46
C ILE A 2 16.51 32.84 27.73
N ALA A 3 15.93 33.76 26.94
CA ALA A 3 14.74 33.49 26.15
C ALA A 3 15.10 32.55 24.98
N ALA A 4 14.52 31.35 24.97
CA ALA A 4 14.68 30.40 23.87
C ALA A 4 13.78 30.82 22.70
N THR A 5 14.39 31.17 21.57
CA THR A 5 13.69 31.49 20.32
C THR A 5 12.99 30.24 19.76
N PRO A 6 11.69 30.29 19.40
CA PRO A 6 10.98 29.12 18.89
C PRO A 6 11.39 28.78 17.44
N PRO A 7 11.44 27.48 17.08
CA PRO A 7 11.69 27.06 15.70
C PRO A 7 10.49 27.36 14.80
N SER A 8 10.77 27.97 13.65
CA SER A 8 9.80 28.29 12.60
C SER A 8 9.53 27.06 11.73
N TYR A 9 8.28 26.58 11.69
CA TYR A 9 7.87 25.47 10.83
C TYR A 9 7.12 25.99 9.59
N PRO A 10 7.49 25.53 8.36
CA PRO A 10 6.83 25.97 7.13
C PRO A 10 5.43 25.35 6.95
N ARG A 11 4.48 26.17 6.46
CA ARG A 11 3.12 25.75 6.06
C ARG A 11 3.14 25.02 4.72
N LEU A 12 2.56 23.82 4.63
CA LEU A 12 2.45 23.05 3.38
C LEU A 12 1.02 23.07 2.83
N ARG A 13 0.90 23.51 1.56
CA ARG A 13 -0.34 23.49 0.75
C ARG A 13 -0.57 22.10 0.15
N ALA A 14 -1.79 21.58 0.27
CA ALA A 14 -2.21 20.33 -0.35
C ALA A 14 -2.78 20.60 -1.76
N THR A 15 -2.27 19.89 -2.77
CA THR A 15 -2.89 19.76 -4.09
C THR A 15 -3.51 18.37 -4.21
N SER A 16 -4.80 18.36 -4.55
CA SER A 16 -5.67 17.19 -4.64
C SER A 16 -6.24 17.11 -6.05
N HIS A 17 -6.03 15.99 -6.76
CA HIS A 17 -6.77 15.68 -7.99
C HIS A 17 -7.07 14.17 -8.08
N ARG A 18 -8.25 13.83 -7.53
CA ARG A 18 -9.39 13.14 -8.14
C ARG A 18 -9.14 12.18 -9.33
N ALA A 19 -9.60 10.93 -9.11
CA ALA A 19 -9.92 9.91 -10.11
C ALA A 19 -11.31 10.10 -10.75
N VAL A 20 -11.49 9.70 -12.02
CA VAL A 20 -12.78 9.38 -12.70
C VAL A 20 -12.42 8.50 -13.93
N ARG A 21 -12.76 7.20 -14.03
CA ARG A 21 -14.02 6.48 -14.37
C ARG A 21 -14.19 6.20 -15.88
N ALA A 22 -14.68 4.98 -16.13
CA ALA A 22 -14.90 4.28 -17.40
C ALA A 22 -15.93 4.90 -18.36
N HIS A 23 -15.92 4.44 -19.62
CA HIS A 23 -17.10 4.41 -20.49
C HIS A 23 -17.07 3.20 -21.45
N GLU A 24 -18.21 2.51 -21.50
CA GLU A 24 -18.61 1.42 -22.40
C GLU A 24 -19.03 1.92 -23.79
N GLY A 25 -19.08 0.97 -24.74
CA GLY A 25 -20.04 0.94 -25.86
C GLY A 25 -19.40 0.76 -27.24
N ARG A 26 -19.98 0.08 -28.24
CA ARG A 26 -21.01 -0.97 -28.40
C ARG A 26 -21.25 -1.07 -29.92
N HIS A 27 -21.36 -2.29 -30.46
CA HIS A 27 -22.02 -2.69 -31.74
C HIS A 27 -21.43 -2.13 -33.05
N SER A 28 -21.36 -2.83 -34.20
CA SER A 28 -22.17 -3.84 -34.91
C SER A 28 -21.28 -4.36 -36.08
N ASP A 29 -21.49 -5.43 -36.86
CA ASP A 29 -22.51 -6.47 -37.04
C ASP A 29 -21.89 -7.54 -37.98
N GLU A 30 -22.68 -8.59 -38.25
CA GLU A 30 -22.58 -9.60 -39.32
C GLU A 30 -21.80 -10.89 -39.00
N ASN A 31 -22.46 -12.03 -38.73
CA ASN A 31 -23.48 -12.81 -39.46
C ASN A 31 -22.81 -14.06 -40.07
N LEU A 32 -22.91 -15.20 -39.38
CA LEU A 32 -23.13 -16.50 -40.03
C LEU A 32 -23.66 -17.50 -39.00
N HIS A 33 -24.84 -17.98 -39.34
CA HIS A 33 -25.74 -18.87 -38.67
C HIS A 33 -25.19 -20.31 -38.60
N ILE A 34 -25.03 -20.87 -37.39
CA ILE A 34 -24.86 -22.32 -37.18
C ILE A 34 -25.71 -22.76 -35.98
N PRO A 35 -26.76 -23.58 -36.17
CA PRO A 35 -27.41 -24.33 -35.09
C PRO A 35 -27.13 -25.86 -35.24
N PRO A 36 -27.44 -26.70 -34.25
CA PRO A 36 -26.66 -26.89 -33.02
C PRO A 36 -26.21 -28.36 -32.91
N HIS A 37 -24.90 -28.63 -32.95
CA HIS A 37 -24.39 -29.89 -32.39
C HIS A 37 -24.22 -29.70 -30.89
N PHE A 38 -25.18 -30.19 -30.11
CA PHE A 38 -25.01 -30.46 -28.68
C PHE A 38 -23.93 -31.53 -28.50
N THR A 39 -22.67 -31.15 -28.57
CA THR A 39 -21.59 -31.93 -27.97
C THR A 39 -21.53 -31.53 -26.50
N ALA A 40 -21.97 -32.43 -25.62
CA ALA A 40 -21.81 -32.28 -24.19
C ALA A 40 -20.36 -31.86 -23.86
N PRO A 41 -20.13 -30.86 -22.99
CA PRO A 41 -18.78 -30.50 -22.60
C PRO A 41 -18.15 -31.71 -21.91
N LYS A 42 -17.04 -32.18 -22.49
CA LYS A 42 -16.13 -33.14 -21.86
C LYS A 42 -15.90 -32.66 -20.41
N PRO A 43 -16.14 -33.49 -19.38
CA PRO A 43 -15.91 -33.06 -18.01
C PRO A 43 -14.47 -32.59 -17.88
N ALA A 44 -14.30 -31.34 -17.44
CA ALA A 44 -12.98 -30.79 -17.17
C ALA A 44 -12.28 -31.71 -16.17
N PRO A 45 -10.99 -32.06 -16.39
CA PRO A 45 -10.24 -32.80 -15.39
C PRO A 45 -10.30 -32.05 -14.05
N PRO A 46 -10.33 -32.78 -12.91
CA PRO A 46 -10.34 -32.15 -11.60
C PRO A 46 -9.22 -31.13 -11.55
N ALA A 47 -9.55 -29.89 -11.17
CA ALA A 47 -8.60 -28.79 -11.12
C ALA A 47 -7.42 -29.22 -10.23
N GLU A 48 -6.32 -29.61 -10.87
CA GLU A 48 -5.06 -29.83 -10.18
C GLU A 48 -4.77 -28.58 -9.37
N PRO A 49 -4.30 -28.71 -8.12
CA PRO A 49 -3.89 -27.55 -7.34
C PRO A 49 -2.94 -26.74 -8.21
N ARG A 50 -3.35 -25.51 -8.55
CA ARG A 50 -2.56 -24.60 -9.37
C ARG A 50 -1.25 -24.35 -8.63
N TYR A 51 -0.24 -25.15 -8.92
CA TYR A 51 1.13 -24.88 -8.53
C TYR A 51 1.50 -23.59 -9.24
N LEU A 52 1.47 -22.49 -8.49
CA LEU A 52 2.07 -21.26 -8.98
C LEU A 52 3.57 -21.56 -9.12
N PRO A 53 4.15 -21.39 -10.31
CA PRO A 53 5.58 -21.59 -10.47
C PRO A 53 6.32 -20.72 -9.46
N GLU A 54 7.34 -21.29 -8.82
CA GLU A 54 8.24 -20.54 -7.94
C GLU A 54 8.68 -19.27 -8.69
N PRO A 55 8.57 -18.08 -8.06
CA PRO A 55 8.98 -16.85 -8.71
C PRO A 55 10.46 -16.99 -9.12
N PRO A 56 10.84 -16.55 -10.34
CA PRO A 56 12.21 -16.65 -10.79
C PRO A 56 13.14 -15.99 -9.76
N THR A 57 14.33 -16.55 -9.55
CA THR A 57 15.23 -16.18 -8.44
C THR A 57 15.53 -14.67 -8.38
N GLY A 58 15.44 -13.96 -9.51
CA GLY A 58 15.51 -12.49 -9.58
C GLY A 58 14.37 -11.77 -8.86
N ASP A 59 13.14 -12.25 -9.00
CA ASP A 59 11.94 -11.67 -8.36
C ASP A 59 12.04 -11.78 -6.83
N ARG A 60 12.60 -12.89 -6.33
CA ARG A 60 12.81 -13.10 -4.90
C ARG A 60 13.82 -12.10 -4.32
N ARG A 61 14.98 -11.92 -4.97
CA ARG A 61 16.00 -10.95 -4.52
C ARG A 61 15.46 -9.52 -4.56
N GLN A 62 14.68 -9.19 -5.58
CA GLN A 62 14.03 -7.88 -5.69
C GLN A 62 13.00 -7.68 -4.57
N ALA A 63 12.22 -8.71 -4.22
CA ALA A 63 11.29 -8.66 -3.10
C ALA A 63 12.01 -8.45 -1.76
N GLU A 64 13.11 -9.14 -1.52
CA GLU A 64 13.95 -8.95 -0.32
C GLU A 64 14.47 -7.50 -0.21
N TYR A 65 14.94 -6.93 -1.32
CA TYR A 65 15.36 -5.53 -1.38
C TYR A 65 14.22 -4.57 -1.04
N PHE A 66 13.04 -4.73 -1.66
CA PHE A 66 11.89 -3.88 -1.37
C PHE A 66 11.39 -4.03 0.07
N LEU A 67 11.45 -5.23 0.64
CA LEU A 67 11.13 -5.44 2.05
C LEU A 67 12.08 -4.69 2.97
N ALA A 68 13.39 -4.70 2.69
CA ALA A 68 14.37 -3.93 3.44
C ALA A 68 14.09 -2.41 3.34
N LEU A 69 13.82 -1.92 2.12
CA LEU A 69 13.49 -0.52 1.87
C LEU A 69 12.21 -0.07 2.60
N LEU A 70 11.12 -0.84 2.48
CA LEU A 70 9.85 -0.53 3.14
C LEU A 70 9.98 -0.59 4.67
N THR A 71 10.77 -1.53 5.20
CA THR A 71 11.03 -1.61 6.64
C THR A 71 11.81 -0.38 7.13
N ALA A 72 12.82 0.07 6.37
CA ALA A 72 13.55 1.29 6.69
C ALA A 72 12.65 2.53 6.60
N ASN A 73 11.74 2.57 5.62
CA ASN A 73 10.76 3.64 5.48
C ASN A 73 9.78 3.65 6.68
N LEU A 74 9.29 2.50 7.12
CA LEU A 74 8.41 2.38 8.28
C LEU A 74 9.03 2.99 9.54
N ARG A 75 10.32 2.72 9.81
CA ARG A 75 11.05 3.34 10.92
C ARG A 75 11.12 4.87 10.82
N ARG A 76 11.26 5.40 9.60
CA ARG A 76 11.25 6.86 9.38
C ARG A 76 9.87 7.45 9.64
N ILE A 77 8.80 6.76 9.22
CA ILE A 77 7.41 7.17 9.52
C ILE A 77 7.18 7.17 11.02
N ASP A 78 7.57 6.10 11.74
CA ASP A 78 7.44 6.02 13.19
C ASP A 78 8.15 7.20 13.88
N HIS A 79 9.35 7.58 13.42
CA HIS A 79 10.04 8.77 13.93
C HIS A 79 9.28 10.08 13.68
N ARG A 80 8.64 10.25 12.51
CA ARG A 80 7.82 11.45 12.23
C ARG A 80 6.55 11.48 13.06
N ILE A 81 5.95 10.33 13.33
CA ILE A 81 4.80 10.18 14.24
C ILE A 81 5.19 10.64 15.66
N GLU A 82 6.34 10.19 16.17
CA GLU A 82 6.84 10.63 17.48
C GLU A 82 7.12 12.13 17.53
N LYS A 83 7.70 12.69 16.46
CA LYS A 83 7.88 14.15 16.34
C LYS A 83 6.56 14.91 16.35
N CYS A 84 5.53 14.41 15.66
CA CYS A 84 4.22 15.05 15.67
C CYS A 84 3.60 14.99 17.08
N ARG A 85 3.71 13.85 17.79
CA ARG A 85 3.26 13.72 19.18
C ARG A 85 3.94 14.72 20.09
N ALA A 86 5.27 14.81 20.02
CA ALA A 86 6.04 15.78 20.79
C ALA A 86 5.64 17.23 20.46
N GLY A 87 5.44 17.54 19.18
CA GLY A 87 4.96 18.85 18.72
C GLY A 87 3.58 19.21 19.26
N ILE A 88 2.64 18.25 19.30
CA ILE A 88 1.32 18.43 19.92
C ILE A 88 1.47 18.76 21.40
N THR A 89 2.22 17.97 22.15
CA THR A 89 2.43 18.19 23.59
C THR A 89 3.04 19.56 23.87
N PHE A 90 4.05 19.95 23.07
CA PHE A 90 4.70 21.25 23.22
C PHE A 90 3.75 22.41 22.92
N ALA A 91 3.02 22.35 21.79
CA ALA A 91 2.07 23.39 21.40
C ALA A 91 0.91 23.50 22.39
N GLN A 92 0.45 22.37 22.95
CA GLN A 92 -0.55 22.35 24.02
C GLN A 92 -0.04 23.07 25.28
N ALA A 93 1.19 22.78 25.72
CA ALA A 93 1.79 23.45 26.87
C ALA A 93 1.96 24.96 26.67
N ALA A 94 2.19 25.39 25.42
CA ALA A 94 2.31 26.80 25.04
C ALA A 94 0.95 27.50 24.81
N GLY A 95 -0.17 26.77 24.80
CA GLY A 95 -1.49 27.30 24.44
C GLY A 95 -1.63 27.66 22.95
N ASP A 96 -0.75 27.16 22.09
CA ASP A 96 -0.72 27.43 20.66
C ASP A 96 -1.66 26.50 19.90
N ILE A 97 -2.94 26.89 19.83
CA ILE A 97 -4.00 26.07 19.23
C ILE A 97 -3.78 25.81 17.74
N ASP A 98 -3.26 26.79 17.00
CA ASP A 98 -3.03 26.65 15.55
C ASP A 98 -1.99 25.57 15.27
N ASN A 99 -0.89 25.55 16.01
CA ASN A 99 0.12 24.51 15.87
C ASN A 99 -0.38 23.15 16.37
N VAL A 100 -1.21 23.10 17.42
CA VAL A 100 -1.86 21.84 17.83
C VAL A 100 -2.68 21.24 16.69
N LEU A 101 -3.47 22.05 16.00
CA LEU A 101 -4.27 21.59 14.85
C LEU A 101 -3.36 21.13 13.70
N GLY A 102 -2.34 21.93 13.37
CA GLY A 102 -1.36 21.58 12.33
C GLY A 102 -0.65 20.24 12.58
N PHE A 103 -0.16 20.02 13.81
CA PHE A 103 0.50 18.75 14.15
C PHE A 103 -0.47 17.57 14.17
N ARG A 104 -1.73 17.76 14.54
CA ARG A 104 -2.75 16.69 14.48
C ARG A 104 -3.04 16.26 13.05
N ASP A 105 -3.08 17.21 12.12
CA ASP A 105 -3.29 16.89 10.71
C ASP A 105 -2.08 16.18 10.11
N LEU A 106 -0.86 16.63 10.42
CA LEU A 106 0.37 15.91 10.06
C LEU A 106 0.38 14.50 10.65
N PHE A 107 0.09 14.35 11.93
CA PHE A 107 0.02 13.04 12.60
C PHE A 107 -0.93 12.06 11.90
N ARG A 108 -2.10 12.53 11.44
CA ARG A 108 -3.06 11.71 10.68
C ARG A 108 -2.52 11.29 9.32
N VAL A 109 -1.79 12.16 8.63
CA VAL A 109 -1.13 11.83 7.35
C VAL A 109 -0.09 10.75 7.57
N GLU A 110 0.76 10.92 8.58
CA GLU A 110 1.81 9.96 8.91
C GLU A 110 1.24 8.58 9.29
N LEU A 111 0.14 8.54 10.04
CA LEU A 111 -0.55 7.28 10.36
C LEU A 111 -1.09 6.57 9.11
N ARG A 112 -1.66 7.32 8.14
CA ARG A 112 -2.14 6.73 6.88
C ARG A 112 -0.99 6.18 6.04
N GLU A 113 0.13 6.89 5.99
CA GLU A 113 1.34 6.43 5.30
C GLU A 113 1.87 5.14 5.95
N ARG A 114 1.94 5.10 7.29
CA ARG A 114 2.32 3.92 8.07
C ARG A 114 1.49 2.70 7.69
N GLN A 115 0.16 2.84 7.73
CA GLN A 115 -0.78 1.77 7.38
C GLN A 115 -0.59 1.29 5.93
N THR A 116 -0.33 2.23 5.01
CA THR A 116 -0.07 1.91 3.60
C THR A 116 1.21 1.08 3.45
N VAL A 117 2.30 1.49 4.10
CA VAL A 117 3.58 0.77 4.05
C VAL A 117 3.46 -0.61 4.72
N GLU A 118 2.78 -0.72 5.86
CA GLU A 118 2.50 -2.00 6.52
C GLU A 118 1.73 -2.95 5.59
N ALA A 119 0.70 -2.45 4.89
CA ALA A 119 -0.06 -3.23 3.94
C ALA A 119 0.78 -3.70 2.75
N LEU A 120 1.70 -2.87 2.24
CA LEU A 120 2.63 -3.25 1.18
C LEU A 120 3.60 -4.35 1.66
N ILE A 121 4.19 -4.20 2.84
CA ILE A 121 5.06 -5.21 3.44
C ILE A 121 4.31 -6.55 3.57
N ALA A 122 3.09 -6.54 4.09
CA ALA A 122 2.28 -7.74 4.25
C ALA A 122 1.98 -8.42 2.90
N LYS A 123 1.65 -7.63 1.86
CA LYS A 123 1.40 -8.15 0.51
C LYS A 123 2.66 -8.79 -0.10
N LEU A 124 3.82 -8.14 0.03
CA LEU A 124 5.09 -8.67 -0.47
C LEU A 124 5.44 -9.97 0.26
N ARG A 125 5.39 -9.98 1.59
CA ARG A 125 5.63 -11.20 2.38
C ARG A 125 4.70 -12.33 1.94
N ARG A 126 3.39 -12.08 1.87
CA ARG A 126 2.44 -13.12 1.43
C ARG A 126 2.76 -13.68 0.05
N ARG A 127 3.17 -12.85 -0.91
CA ARG A 127 3.48 -13.29 -2.28
C ARG A 127 4.75 -14.14 -2.36
N PHE A 128 5.74 -13.85 -1.53
CA PHE A 128 7.07 -14.49 -1.60
C PHE A 128 7.35 -15.46 -0.44
N SER A 129 6.42 -15.60 0.51
CA SER A 129 6.47 -16.56 1.61
C SER A 129 5.55 -17.78 1.39
N LEU A 130 4.98 -17.97 0.19
CA LEU A 130 4.21 -19.18 -0.10
C LEU A 130 5.14 -20.41 -0.06
N PRO A 131 4.92 -21.39 0.83
CA PRO A 131 5.72 -22.59 0.90
C PRO A 131 5.16 -23.65 -0.07
N GLY A 132 5.90 -23.92 -1.15
CA GLY A 132 5.83 -25.18 -1.89
C GLY A 132 6.92 -26.17 -1.46
N GLY A 133 7.55 -25.97 -0.29
CA GLY A 133 8.77 -26.65 0.15
C GLY A 133 8.63 -27.47 1.43
N ASP A 134 7.44 -27.98 1.74
CA ASP A 134 7.23 -28.97 2.81
C ASP A 134 6.96 -30.36 2.19
N GLN A 135 7.85 -30.78 1.28
CA GLN A 135 7.90 -32.14 0.75
C GLN A 135 9.33 -32.67 0.95
N VAL A 136 9.45 -33.58 1.93
CA VAL A 136 10.45 -34.64 2.04
C VAL A 136 11.90 -34.19 2.35
N ARG A 137 12.31 -34.37 3.61
CA ARG A 137 13.37 -35.34 3.95
C ARG A 137 13.36 -35.75 5.41
#